data_AF-A0A7X2PS64-F1
#
_entry.id   AF-A0A7X2PS64-F1
#
_cell.length_a   1.000
_cell.length_b   1.000
_cell.length_c   1.000
_cell.angle_alpha   90.00
_cell.angle_beta   90.00
_cell.angle_gamma   90.00
#
_symmetry.space_group_name_H-M   'P 1'
#
loop_
_entity.id
_entity.type
_entity.pdbx_description
1 polymer ?
#
loop_
_entity_poly.entity_id
_entity_poly.type
_entity_poly.pdbx_seq_one_letter_code
_entity_poly.pdbx_strand_id
1 'polypeptide(L)'
;MKLFDVTAWEDYHSLYFTWEQEYEVGKSYTGGAPRSPIPSLRRETFIKWGPEWGYGVVRALNPVTGEKVWDYKMTDVSDAGILTTGSDLLFSGNREGYFFALDAKTGKELWKRYLGLQVANSPITYTTDGQQYLTVSAGHALFTFGLPRTAAPAGR
;
A
#
# COMPACT_ATOMS: atom_id res chain seq x y z
N MET A 1 6.44 21.47 6.25
CA MET A 1 7.53 20.49 6.18
C MET A 1 7.09 19.39 5.24
N LYS A 2 7.91 18.98 4.26
CA LYS A 2 7.59 17.86 3.37
C LYS A 2 8.02 16.57 4.07
N LEU A 3 7.12 15.59 4.15
CA LEU A 3 7.42 14.26 4.68
C LEU A 3 7.79 13.31 3.53
N PHE A 4 8.50 12.24 3.86
CA PHE A 4 8.75 11.13 2.95
C PHE A 4 7.85 9.97 3.37
N ASP A 5 6.87 9.64 2.53
CA ASP A 5 5.85 8.65 2.81
C ASP A 5 6.19 7.31 2.12
N VAL A 6 6.08 6.20 2.84
CA VAL A 6 6.40 4.86 2.34
C VAL A 6 5.46 3.80 2.90
N THR A 7 5.11 2.79 2.11
CA THR A 7 4.49 1.57 2.60
C THR A 7 5.57 0.65 3.16
N ALA A 8 5.38 0.20 4.40
CA ALA A 8 6.34 -0.66 5.08
C ALA A 8 5.64 -1.87 5.72
N TRP A 9 6.39 -2.96 5.86
CA TRP A 9 5.95 -4.17 6.55
C TRP A 9 6.67 -4.21 7.89
N GLU A 10 5.90 -4.20 8.98
CA GLU A 10 6.38 -4.18 10.35
C GLU A 10 6.25 -5.55 11.00
N ASP A 11 7.16 -5.86 11.91
CA ASP A 11 7.25 -7.15 12.61
C ASP A 11 7.31 -8.38 11.67
N TYR A 12 7.81 -8.16 10.45
CA TYR A 12 7.95 -9.19 9.42
C TYR A 12 9.33 -9.84 9.47
N HIS A 13 9.38 -11.16 9.44
CA HIS A 13 10.64 -11.93 9.46
C HIS A 13 10.59 -13.10 8.47
N SER A 14 11.76 -13.61 8.09
CA SER A 14 11.90 -14.82 7.28
C SER A 14 12.64 -15.88 8.08
N LEU A 15 12.17 -17.12 8.04
CA LEU A 15 12.89 -18.26 8.59
C LEU A 15 13.81 -18.81 7.50
N TYR A 16 15.11 -18.88 7.76
CA TYR A 16 16.07 -19.44 6.81
C TYR A 16 16.28 -20.91 7.09
N PHE A 17 16.10 -21.75 6.08
CA PHE A 17 16.35 -23.18 6.16
C PHE A 17 17.54 -23.52 5.29
N THR A 18 18.46 -24.32 5.83
CA THR A 18 19.61 -24.86 5.10
C THR A 18 19.36 -26.32 4.77
N TRP A 19 19.89 -26.77 3.64
CA TRP A 19 19.96 -28.19 3.31
C TRP A 19 21.29 -28.47 2.64
N GLU A 20 21.76 -29.70 2.77
CA GLU A 20 22.92 -30.16 2.01
C GLU A 20 22.53 -30.24 0.54
N GLN A 21 23.36 -29.61 -0.31
CA GLN A 21 23.24 -29.65 -1.75
C GLN A 21 24.63 -30.01 -2.27
N GLU A 22 24.72 -30.83 -3.31
CA GLU A 22 25.99 -31.01 -4.02
C GLU A 22 26.17 -29.91 -5.07
N TYR A 23 27.39 -29.40 -5.19
CA TYR A 23 27.70 -28.40 -6.20
C TYR A 23 27.89 -29.07 -7.56
N GLU A 24 27.15 -28.58 -8.55
CA GLU A 24 27.31 -28.94 -9.94
C GLU A 24 27.58 -27.69 -10.78
N VAL A 25 28.66 -27.71 -11.57
CA VAL A 25 29.05 -26.58 -12.43
C VAL A 25 27.89 -26.25 -13.39
N GLY A 26 27.50 -24.97 -13.41
CA GLY A 26 26.42 -24.47 -14.26
C GLY A 26 25.01 -24.59 -13.67
N LYS A 27 24.84 -25.17 -12.48
CA LYS A 27 23.57 -25.17 -11.73
C LYS A 27 23.60 -24.15 -10.59
N SER A 28 22.42 -23.59 -10.28
CA SER A 28 22.25 -22.76 -9.10
C SER A 28 22.43 -23.59 -7.84
N TYR A 29 23.41 -23.21 -7.03
CA TYR A 29 23.61 -23.71 -5.67
C TYR A 29 23.00 -22.71 -4.69
N THR A 30 21.94 -23.10 -3.98
CA THR A 30 21.30 -22.23 -2.99
C THR A 30 21.65 -22.64 -1.56
N GLY A 31 21.97 -23.92 -1.31
CA GLY A 31 22.36 -24.44 0.02
C GLY A 31 21.34 -24.19 1.13
N GLY A 32 20.13 -23.81 0.75
CA GLY A 32 19.12 -23.22 1.62
C GLY A 32 18.17 -22.31 0.86
N ALA A 33 17.09 -21.91 1.54
CA ALA A 33 16.19 -20.87 1.08
C ALA A 33 15.43 -20.24 2.25
N PRO A 34 15.05 -18.96 2.13
CA PRO A 34 14.09 -18.37 3.03
C PRO A 34 12.72 -19.04 2.81
N ARG A 35 12.05 -19.36 3.90
CA ARG A 35 10.63 -19.70 3.92
C ARG A 35 9.91 -18.58 4.65
N SER A 36 8.92 -17.96 4.00
CA SER A 36 8.04 -17.06 4.72
C SER A 36 7.33 -17.86 5.80
N PRO A 37 7.31 -17.39 7.05
CA PRO A 37 6.53 -18.02 8.11
C PRO A 37 5.05 -18.03 7.70
N ILE A 38 4.61 -17.02 6.93
CA ILE A 38 3.24 -16.88 6.43
C ILE A 38 2.98 -17.91 5.32
N PRO A 39 1.83 -18.62 5.35
CA PRO A 39 1.40 -19.46 4.24
C PRO A 39 1.49 -18.72 2.91
N SER A 40 1.98 -19.40 1.88
CA SER A 40 2.23 -18.78 0.59
C SER A 40 1.00 -18.07 0.04
N LEU A 41 1.22 -16.87 -0.53
CA LEU A 41 0.24 -15.96 -1.16
C LEU A 41 -0.63 -16.58 -2.28
N ARG A 42 -0.55 -17.89 -2.53
CA ARG A 42 -1.20 -18.58 -3.65
C ARG A 42 -2.35 -19.50 -3.27
N ARG A 43 -2.71 -19.68 -1.99
CA ARG A 43 -3.66 -20.76 -1.64
C ARG A 43 -4.80 -20.47 -0.65
N GLU A 44 -4.86 -19.34 0.03
CA GLU A 44 -5.98 -19.09 0.96
C GLU A 44 -6.69 -17.78 0.67
N THR A 45 -8.01 -17.87 0.45
CA THR A 45 -8.94 -16.76 0.18
C THR A 45 -9.13 -15.83 1.40
N PHE A 46 -8.65 -16.25 2.57
CA PHE A 46 -8.73 -15.50 3.82
C PHE A 46 -7.39 -15.59 4.54
N ILE A 47 -6.68 -14.47 4.65
CA ILE A 47 -5.43 -14.45 5.39
C ILE A 47 -5.79 -14.29 6.88
N LYS A 48 -5.48 -15.31 7.68
CA LYS A 48 -5.59 -15.24 9.15
C LYS A 48 -4.34 -14.56 9.71
N TRP A 49 -4.35 -13.23 9.71
CA TRP A 49 -3.33 -12.43 10.39
C TRP A 49 -3.53 -12.54 11.92
N GLY A 50 -2.75 -13.40 12.56
CA GLY A 50 -2.41 -13.25 13.98
C GLY A 50 -1.35 -12.16 14.21
N PRO A 51 -1.24 -11.59 15.42
CA PRO A 51 -0.23 -10.58 15.76
C PRO A 51 1.22 -11.04 15.52
N GLU A 52 1.47 -12.35 15.43
CA GLU A 52 2.77 -12.97 15.18
C GLU A 52 3.26 -12.90 13.72
N TRP A 53 2.41 -12.49 12.77
CA TRP A 53 2.72 -12.54 11.32
C TRP A 53 3.13 -11.18 10.73
N GLY A 54 3.27 -10.14 11.56
CA GLY A 54 3.54 -8.78 11.11
C GLY A 54 2.32 -8.09 10.51
N TYR A 55 2.45 -6.79 10.22
CA TYR A 55 1.38 -5.96 9.68
C TYR A 55 1.92 -4.90 8.71
N GLY A 56 1.06 -4.36 7.86
CA GLY A 56 1.40 -3.23 7.00
C GLY A 56 1.25 -1.89 7.71
N VAL A 57 2.09 -0.94 7.36
CA VAL A 57 1.92 0.47 7.72
C VAL A 57 2.11 1.36 6.49
N VAL A 58 1.37 2.47 6.45
CA VAL A 58 1.85 3.67 5.74
C VAL A 58 2.61 4.49 6.76
N ARG A 59 3.86 4.81 6.47
CA ARG A 59 4.76 5.53 7.37
C ARG A 59 5.19 6.85 6.75
N ALA A 60 5.18 7.91 7.54
CA ALA A 60 5.88 9.14 7.21
C ALA A 60 7.18 9.28 7.99
N LEU A 61 8.22 9.68 7.27
CA LEU A 61 9.55 9.96 7.78
C LEU A 61 9.90 11.44 7.57
N ASN A 62 10.71 11.99 8.47
CA ASN A 62 11.44 13.22 8.21
C ASN A 62 12.54 12.91 7.18
N PRO A 63 12.53 13.52 5.99
CA PRO A 63 13.49 13.18 4.93
C PRO A 63 14.94 13.60 5.26
N VAL A 64 15.13 14.51 6.23
CA VAL A 64 16.47 14.98 6.65
C VAL A 64 17.05 14.09 7.73
N THR A 65 16.26 13.75 8.75
CA THR A 65 16.74 12.99 9.92
C THR A 65 16.50 11.48 9.80
N GLY A 66 15.61 11.05 8.91
CA GLY A 66 15.14 9.66 8.81
C GLY A 66 14.20 9.24 9.94
N GLU A 67 13.87 10.15 10.86
CA GLU A 67 13.03 9.85 12.01
C GLU A 67 11.58 9.63 11.60
N LYS A 68 10.94 8.65 12.25
CA LYS A 68 9.53 8.39 12.09
C LYS A 68 8.68 9.51 12.68
N VAL A 69 7.75 10.02 11.88
CA VAL A 69 6.78 11.05 12.30
C VAL A 69 5.46 10.41 12.72
N TRP A 70 4.88 9.56 11.87
CA TRP A 70 3.63 8.86 12.15
C TRP A 70 3.54 7.54 11.38
N ASP A 71 2.67 6.64 11.86
CA ASP A 71 2.27 5.39 11.21
C ASP A 71 0.75 5.32 11.12
N TYR A 72 0.23 4.93 9.95
CA TYR A 72 -1.13 4.43 9.79
C TYR A 72 -1.07 2.91 9.65
N LYS A 73 -1.53 2.22 10.70
CA LYS A 73 -1.49 0.75 10.79
C LYS A 73 -2.63 0.11 10.00
N MET A 74 -2.29 -0.86 9.17
CA MET A 74 -3.22 -1.70 8.43
C MET A 74 -3.24 -3.12 9.01
N THR A 75 -4.28 -3.88 8.70
CA THR A 75 -4.39 -5.28 9.16
C THR A 75 -3.43 -6.18 8.39
N ASP A 76 -3.29 -5.93 7.08
CA ASP A 76 -2.45 -6.69 6.16
C ASP A 76 -1.28 -5.82 5.69
N VAL A 77 -0.23 -6.46 5.22
CA VAL A 77 0.84 -5.80 4.47
C VAL A 77 0.30 -5.21 3.16
N SER A 78 0.95 -4.16 2.68
CA SER A 78 0.59 -3.52 1.41
C SER A 78 1.81 -3.42 0.50
N ASP A 79 1.57 -3.67 -0.79
CA ASP A 79 2.50 -3.39 -1.88
C ASP A 79 2.11 -2.12 -2.64
N ALA A 80 1.00 -1.48 -2.24
CA ALA A 80 0.50 -0.32 -2.94
C ALA A 80 1.49 0.84 -2.87
N GLY A 81 1.56 1.59 -3.95
CA GLY A 81 2.25 2.88 -3.93
C GLY A 81 1.45 3.96 -3.21
N ILE A 82 2.05 5.12 -3.10
CA ILE A 82 1.50 6.29 -2.44
C ILE A 82 1.42 7.46 -3.42
N LEU A 83 0.30 8.17 -3.41
CA LEU A 83 0.14 9.45 -4.07
C LEU A 83 -0.14 10.53 -3.02
N THR A 84 0.79 11.46 -2.85
CA THR A 84 0.59 12.65 -2.02
C THR A 84 0.35 13.87 -2.92
N THR A 85 -0.71 14.61 -2.64
CA THR A 85 -1.14 15.79 -3.42
C THR A 85 -0.66 17.09 -2.79
N GLY A 86 -0.72 18.20 -3.54
CA GLY A 86 -0.36 19.53 -3.04
C GLY A 86 -1.28 20.09 -1.95
N SER A 87 -2.46 19.47 -1.74
CA SER A 87 -3.41 19.83 -0.67
C SER A 87 -3.25 18.96 0.58
N ASP A 88 -2.09 18.33 0.77
CA ASP A 88 -1.77 17.46 1.91
C ASP A 88 -2.71 16.23 2.05
N LEU A 89 -3.25 15.73 0.93
CA LEU A 89 -3.96 14.45 0.89
C LEU A 89 -3.03 13.34 0.38
N LEU A 90 -2.97 12.25 1.13
CA LEU A 90 -2.24 11.04 0.77
C LEU A 90 -3.24 9.94 0.40
N PHE A 91 -3.09 9.34 -0.78
CA PHE A 91 -3.91 8.23 -1.25
C PHE A 91 -3.07 6.96 -1.39
N SER A 92 -3.61 5.85 -0.91
CA SER A 92 -3.02 4.52 -1.09
C SER A 92 -4.10 3.45 -0.92
N GLY A 93 -3.72 2.19 -1.06
CA GLY A 93 -4.60 1.06 -0.83
C GLY A 93 -3.89 -0.11 -0.19
N ASN A 94 -4.61 -1.23 -0.05
CA ASN A 94 -4.07 -2.41 0.61
C ASN A 94 -4.60 -3.73 0.02
N ARG A 95 -4.04 -4.83 0.54
CA ARG A 95 -4.39 -6.21 0.17
C ARG A 95 -5.81 -6.60 0.54
N GLU A 96 -6.34 -6.01 1.60
CA GLU A 96 -7.73 -6.14 2.01
C GLU A 96 -8.70 -5.47 1.03
N GLY A 97 -8.21 -4.83 -0.04
CA GLY A 97 -9.02 -4.21 -1.08
C GLY A 97 -9.61 -2.86 -0.70
N TYR A 98 -9.09 -2.23 0.36
CA TYR A 98 -9.43 -0.85 0.67
C TYR A 98 -8.55 0.11 -0.14
N PHE A 99 -9.18 1.16 -0.62
CA PHE A 99 -8.55 2.39 -1.09
C PHE A 99 -8.91 3.52 -0.14
N PHE A 100 -7.94 4.30 0.29
CA PHE A 100 -8.11 5.25 1.38
C PHE A 100 -7.35 6.55 1.14
N ALA A 101 -7.78 7.58 1.87
CA ALA A 101 -7.16 8.88 1.92
C ALA A 101 -6.80 9.23 3.38
N LEU A 102 -5.57 9.68 3.59
CA LEU A 102 -5.06 10.16 4.87
C LEU A 102 -4.72 11.65 4.76
N ASP A 103 -4.77 12.34 5.89
CA ASP A 103 -4.11 13.62 6.08
C ASP A 103 -2.59 13.37 6.09
N ALA A 104 -1.87 13.93 5.12
CA ALA A 104 -0.44 13.64 4.93
C ALA A 104 0.45 14.16 6.06
N LYS A 105 -0.03 15.11 6.87
CA LYS A 105 0.75 15.68 7.98
C LYS A 105 0.63 14.84 9.25
N THR A 106 -0.52 14.20 9.44
CA THR A 106 -0.88 13.54 10.71
C THR A 106 -1.08 12.03 10.59
N GLY A 107 -1.24 11.51 9.38
CA GLY A 107 -1.60 10.11 9.13
C GLY A 107 -3.07 9.78 9.44
N LYS A 108 -3.90 10.78 9.78
CA LYS A 108 -5.30 10.57 10.13
C LYS A 108 -6.10 10.12 8.91
N GLU A 109 -6.88 9.06 9.06
CA GLU A 109 -7.83 8.62 8.03
C GLU A 109 -8.92 9.68 7.79
N LEU A 110 -9.06 10.10 6.54
CA LEU A 110 -10.08 11.05 6.10
C LEU A 110 -11.19 10.37 5.32
N TRP A 111 -10.86 9.31 4.58
CA TRP A 111 -11.79 8.56 3.75
C TRP A 111 -11.28 7.15 3.48
N LYS A 112 -12.19 6.18 3.34
CA LYS A 112 -11.87 4.79 3.04
C LYS A 112 -13.01 4.13 2.27
N ARG A 113 -12.68 3.31 1.28
CA ARG A 113 -13.63 2.58 0.44
C ARG A 113 -13.13 1.19 0.09
N TYR A 114 -13.98 0.20 0.25
CA TYR A 114 -13.72 -1.15 -0.23
C TYR A 114 -14.00 -1.26 -1.73
N LEU A 115 -13.04 -1.77 -2.50
CA LEU A 115 -13.09 -1.95 -3.95
C LEU A 115 -13.22 -3.42 -4.39
N GLY A 116 -13.30 -4.35 -3.43
CA GLY A 116 -13.56 -5.77 -3.70
C GLY A 116 -12.32 -6.63 -3.95
N LEU A 117 -11.21 -6.04 -4.42
CA LEU A 117 -9.96 -6.74 -4.72
C LEU A 117 -8.75 -5.93 -4.27
N GLN A 118 -7.60 -6.60 -4.11
CA GLN A 118 -6.33 -6.00 -3.70
C GLN A 118 -5.99 -4.77 -4.55
N VAL A 119 -5.59 -3.69 -3.87
CA VAL A 119 -4.92 -2.53 -4.46
C VAL A 119 -3.41 -2.74 -4.26
N ALA A 120 -2.68 -3.01 -5.35
CA ALA A 120 -1.22 -3.24 -5.32
C ALA A 120 -0.42 -2.20 -6.11
N ASN A 121 -1.08 -1.36 -6.89
CA ASN A 121 -0.43 -0.37 -7.75
C ASN A 121 -0.47 1.02 -7.12
N SER A 122 0.36 1.92 -7.64
CA SER A 122 0.31 3.34 -7.26
C SER A 122 -0.94 4.00 -7.84
N PRO A 123 -1.74 4.73 -7.04
CA PRO A 123 -2.79 5.59 -7.58
C PRO A 123 -2.17 6.77 -8.36
N ILE A 124 -2.93 7.30 -9.32
CA ILE A 124 -2.56 8.49 -10.09
C ILE A 124 -3.66 9.54 -10.02
N THR A 125 -3.31 10.80 -10.19
CA THR A 125 -4.27 11.89 -10.38
C THR A 125 -3.98 12.65 -11.65
N TYR A 126 -5.04 13.12 -12.30
CA TYR A 126 -4.97 13.92 -13.53
C TYR A 126 -6.17 14.86 -13.61
N THR A 127 -6.11 15.82 -14.53
CA THR A 127 -7.19 16.79 -14.77
C THR A 127 -7.68 16.66 -16.20
N THR A 128 -8.99 16.64 -16.39
CA THR A 128 -9.64 16.78 -17.70
C THR A 128 -10.87 17.67 -17.56
N ASP A 129 -11.11 18.56 -18.53
CA ASP A 129 -12.21 19.53 -18.52
C ASP A 129 -12.33 20.33 -17.21
N GLY A 130 -11.19 20.73 -16.66
CA GLY A 130 -11.13 21.49 -15.39
C GLY A 130 -11.51 20.70 -14.14
N GLN A 131 -11.75 19.39 -14.25
CA GLN A 131 -12.06 18.51 -13.11
C GLN A 131 -10.87 17.59 -12.82
N GLN A 132 -10.46 17.53 -11.55
CA GLN A 132 -9.46 16.56 -11.08
C GLN A 132 -10.10 15.20 -10.85
N TYR A 133 -9.40 14.16 -11.27
CA TYR A 133 -9.73 12.76 -11.09
C TYR A 133 -8.60 12.01 -10.40
N LEU A 134 -8.97 10.95 -9.69
CA LEU A 134 -8.07 10.03 -9.00
C LEU A 134 -8.37 8.62 -9.50
N THR A 135 -7.37 7.93 -10.02
CA THR A 135 -7.54 6.58 -10.61
C THR A 135 -6.61 5.58 -9.96
N VAL A 136 -7.14 4.39 -9.71
CA VAL A 136 -6.43 3.26 -9.13
C VAL A 136 -6.98 1.96 -9.69
N SER A 137 -6.13 0.94 -9.80
CA SER A 137 -6.56 -0.42 -10.11
C SER A 137 -6.72 -1.26 -8.83
N ALA A 138 -7.80 -2.01 -8.73
CA ALA A 138 -7.98 -3.08 -7.76
C ALA A 138 -8.22 -4.41 -8.49
N GLY A 139 -7.30 -5.36 -8.30
CA GLY A 139 -7.26 -6.60 -9.09
C GLY A 139 -7.25 -6.31 -10.59
N HIS A 140 -8.31 -6.73 -11.30
CA HIS A 140 -8.47 -6.56 -12.75
C HIS A 140 -9.37 -5.38 -13.14
N ALA A 141 -9.81 -4.56 -12.17
CA ALA A 141 -10.71 -3.44 -12.40
C ALA A 141 -10.01 -2.09 -12.18
N LEU A 142 -10.39 -1.09 -12.97
CA LEU A 142 -10.00 0.31 -12.80
C LEU A 142 -11.13 1.10 -12.15
N PHE A 143 -10.77 1.90 -11.15
CA PHE A 143 -11.68 2.78 -10.43
C PHE A 143 -11.22 4.22 -10.58
N THR A 144 -12.13 5.10 -10.95
CA THR A 144 -11.87 6.54 -11.06
C THR A 144 -12.84 7.32 -10.17
N PHE A 145 -12.28 8.18 -9.33
CA PHE A 145 -12.99 9.03 -8.39
C PHE A 145 -12.86 10.50 -8.82
N GLY A 146 -13.91 11.26 -8.57
CA GLY A 146 -13.92 12.71 -8.73
C GLY A 146 -14.99 13.28 -7.80
N LEU A 147 -14.79 14.51 -7.32
CA LEU A 147 -15.84 15.19 -6.58
C LEU A 147 -17.00 15.52 -7.53
N PRO A 148 -18.26 15.56 -7.04
CA PRO A 148 -19.38 16.00 -7.85
C PRO A 148 -19.08 17.38 -8.44
N ARG A 149 -19.36 17.57 -9.73
CA ARG A 149 -19.37 18.91 -10.31
C ARG A 149 -20.48 19.69 -9.60
N THR A 150 -20.11 20.68 -8.80
CA THR A 150 -21.05 21.71 -8.40
C THR A 150 -21.54 22.38 -9.68
N ALA A 151 -22.82 22.21 -10.02
CA ALA A 151 -23.43 22.99 -11.07
C ALA A 151 -23.22 24.47 -10.73
N ALA A 152 -22.73 25.27 -11.69
CA ALA A 152 -22.75 26.71 -11.54
C ALA A 152 -24.19 27.12 -11.15
N PRO A 153 -24.39 28.03 -10.18
CA PRO A 153 -25.73 28.50 -9.87
C PRO A 153 -26.35 29.01 -11.18
N ALA A 154 -27.53 28.48 -11.52
CA ALA A 154 -28.29 28.95 -12.67
C ALA A 154 -28.46 30.47 -12.51
N GLY A 155 -27.85 31.23 -13.42
CA GLY A 155 -27.92 32.67 -13.42
C GLY A 155 -29.38 33.13 -13.39
N ARG A 156 -29.66 34.12 -12.54
CA ARG A 156 -30.88 34.92 -12.55
C ARG A 156 -31.00 35.71 -13.86
#